data_AF-A0A3C1ZSW9-F1
#
_entry.id   AF-A0A3C1ZSW9-F1
#
_cell.length_a   1.000
_cell.length_b   1.000
_cell.length_c   1.000
_cell.angle_alpha   90.00
_cell.angle_beta   90.00
_cell.angle_gamma   90.00
#
_symmetry.space_group_name_H-M   'P 1'
#
loop_
_entity.id
_entity.type
_entity.pdbx_description
1 polymer ?
#
loop_
_entity_poly.entity_id
_entity_poly.type
_entity_poly.pdbx_seq_one_letter_code
_entity_poly.pdbx_strand_id
1 'polypeptide(L)'
;MGGVYNPETREPVELLPQQNLFVEEDGNALPCKVIKVGQDNVLPVDMVFTIDVSGSMDDEQDQVRRGVVDFAQELESKGLNVRFGLVTYEGDLKGSLDFGTAQELSDYLNGYRSSYRNRSPMEILARNAGKTKGENGMFAIAFAHHHFNYRDDAQKVFVNFTDEPNQIEGAYHYTTQLACQLTDISVHTVWSGGHFNDWSRIYERPWEMSDCSNGVAMEVRSDASDLNLRELPIVQVMTSSVLVECASRNPNQSHTVTITVQDINADGTVTYENLIYEK
;
A
#
# COMPACT_ATOMS: atom_id res chain seq x y z
N MET A 1 -7.58 -5.67 3.00
CA MET A 1 -8.93 -5.15 2.65
C MET A 1 -8.77 -3.83 1.94
N GLY A 2 -9.13 -3.75 0.65
CA GLY A 2 -9.14 -2.49 -0.12
C GLY A 2 -10.44 -1.71 0.11
N GLY A 3 -10.42 -0.39 -0.13
CA GLY A 3 -11.62 0.44 -0.14
C GLY A 3 -12.56 0.08 -1.30
N VAL A 4 -13.83 0.51 -1.22
CA VAL A 4 -14.76 0.42 -2.36
C VAL A 4 -14.57 1.66 -3.23
N TYR A 5 -14.31 1.45 -4.51
CA TYR A 5 -14.06 2.52 -5.47
C TYR A 5 -15.17 2.56 -6.53
N ASN A 6 -15.50 3.76 -7.00
CA ASN A 6 -16.37 3.91 -8.15
C ASN A 6 -15.67 3.32 -9.39
N PRO A 7 -16.27 2.38 -10.12
CA PRO A 7 -15.60 1.69 -11.23
C PRO A 7 -15.32 2.61 -12.43
N GLU A 8 -16.03 3.74 -12.55
CA GLU A 8 -15.83 4.71 -13.63
C GLU A 8 -14.78 5.75 -13.26
N THR A 9 -14.84 6.31 -12.04
CA THR A 9 -13.96 7.43 -11.64
C THR A 9 -12.69 7.00 -10.91
N ARG A 10 -12.65 5.76 -10.40
CA ARG A 10 -11.61 5.24 -9.50
C ARG A 10 -11.45 6.05 -8.20
N GLU A 11 -12.43 6.89 -7.87
CA GLU A 11 -12.46 7.61 -6.60
C GLU A 11 -13.03 6.72 -5.48
N PRO A 12 -12.56 6.87 -4.23
CA PRO A 12 -13.17 6.18 -3.09
C PRO A 12 -14.66 6.54 -2.96
N VAL A 13 -15.51 5.52 -2.80
CA VAL A 13 -16.93 5.74 -2.50
C VAL A 13 -17.07 6.12 -1.03
N GLU A 14 -17.51 7.34 -0.76
CA GLU A 14 -17.90 7.74 0.60
C GLU A 14 -19.22 7.05 0.98
N LEU A 15 -19.22 6.34 2.12
CA LEU A 15 -20.42 5.69 2.63
C LEU A 15 -21.33 6.71 3.34
N LEU A 16 -22.37 7.16 2.62
CA LEU A 16 -23.34 8.14 3.12
C LEU A 16 -24.56 7.43 3.76
N PRO A 17 -25.27 8.07 4.72
CA PRO A 17 -26.44 7.48 5.40
C PRO A 17 -27.61 7.03 4.50
N GLN A 18 -27.57 7.34 3.21
CA GLN A 18 -28.62 7.05 2.23
C GLN A 18 -28.23 5.91 1.26
N GLN A 19 -27.05 5.31 1.42
CA GLN A 19 -26.58 4.20 0.60
C GLN A 19 -26.93 2.85 1.24
N ASN A 20 -27.08 1.84 0.40
CA ASN A 20 -27.30 0.47 0.85
C ASN A 20 -26.01 -0.34 0.69
N LEU A 21 -25.55 -0.92 1.80
CA LEU A 21 -24.48 -1.91 1.82
C LEU A 21 -25.12 -3.30 1.94
N PHE A 22 -24.86 -4.16 0.97
CA PHE A 22 -25.24 -5.56 1.00
C PHE A 22 -24.00 -6.43 1.15
N VAL A 23 -24.02 -7.35 2.10
CA VAL A 23 -22.99 -8.38 2.25
C VAL A 23 -23.66 -9.74 2.11
N GLU A 24 -23.15 -10.56 1.22
CA GLU A 24 -23.63 -11.91 0.97
C GLU A 24 -22.53 -12.93 1.26
N GLU A 25 -22.88 -14.03 1.91
CA GLU A 25 -22.05 -15.22 2.12
C GLU A 25 -22.69 -16.38 1.37
N ASP A 26 -21.95 -16.97 0.42
CA ASP A 26 -22.41 -18.05 -0.46
C ASP A 26 -23.76 -17.73 -1.15
N GLY A 27 -23.92 -16.47 -1.57
CA GLY A 27 -25.14 -15.95 -2.20
C GLY A 27 -26.30 -15.70 -1.25
N ASN A 28 -26.09 -15.76 0.07
CA ASN A 28 -27.09 -15.44 1.09
C ASN A 28 -26.76 -14.13 1.80
N ALA A 29 -27.69 -13.19 1.83
CA ALA A 29 -27.53 -11.96 2.58
C ALA A 29 -27.27 -12.21 4.08
N LEU A 30 -26.25 -11.53 4.61
CA LEU A 30 -25.85 -11.58 6.00
C LEU A 30 -26.44 -10.41 6.81
N PRO A 31 -26.83 -10.65 8.08
CA PRO A 31 -27.09 -9.57 9.01
C PRO A 31 -25.76 -8.92 9.41
N CYS A 32 -25.61 -7.64 9.10
CA CYS A 32 -24.39 -6.89 9.39
C CYS A 32 -24.66 -5.65 10.24
N LYS A 33 -23.69 -5.32 11.08
CA LYS A 33 -23.60 -4.06 11.82
C LYS A 33 -22.55 -3.20 11.13
N VAL A 34 -22.94 -2.00 10.72
CA VAL A 34 -22.05 -1.02 10.10
C VAL A 34 -21.67 0.02 11.16
N ILE A 35 -20.38 0.20 11.39
CA ILE A 35 -19.83 1.15 12.35
C ILE A 35 -18.99 2.17 11.57
N LYS A 36 -19.38 3.44 11.64
CA LYS A 36 -18.58 4.51 11.04
C LYS A 36 -17.26 4.64 11.80
N VAL A 37 -16.15 4.72 11.05
CA VAL A 37 -14.86 5.06 11.63
C VAL A 37 -14.91 6.48 12.19
N GLY A 38 -14.39 6.66 13.39
CA GLY A 38 -14.40 7.93 14.11
C GLY A 38 -13.33 7.93 15.20
N GLN A 39 -13.34 8.96 16.06
CA GLN A 39 -12.30 9.13 17.10
C GLN A 39 -12.17 7.93 18.04
N ASP A 40 -13.27 7.20 18.30
CA ASP A 40 -13.31 6.07 19.22
C ASP A 40 -13.13 4.70 18.52
N ASN A 41 -13.09 4.66 17.19
CA ASN A 41 -12.98 3.41 16.41
C ASN A 41 -12.19 3.65 15.11
N VAL A 42 -10.90 3.93 15.24
CA VAL A 42 -9.98 4.18 14.12
C VAL A 42 -9.41 2.86 13.61
N LEU A 43 -9.70 2.51 12.35
CA LEU A 43 -9.16 1.31 11.73
C LEU A 43 -7.62 1.41 11.65
N PRO A 44 -6.90 0.37 12.08
CA PRO A 44 -5.45 0.36 12.02
C PRO A 44 -4.96 0.29 10.57
N VAL A 45 -3.94 1.09 10.26
CA VAL A 45 -3.24 1.04 8.96
C VAL A 45 -1.75 0.82 9.17
N ASP A 46 -1.23 -0.19 8.48
CA ASP A 46 0.18 -0.52 8.43
C ASP A 46 0.70 -0.06 7.07
N MET A 47 1.37 1.09 7.08
CA MET A 47 1.85 1.74 5.87
C MET A 47 3.33 1.45 5.66
N VAL A 48 3.70 0.95 4.49
CA VAL A 48 5.09 0.69 4.11
C VAL A 48 5.47 1.59 2.94
N PHE A 49 6.52 2.37 3.11
CA PHE A 49 7.14 3.09 2.01
C PHE A 49 8.19 2.20 1.34
N THR A 50 8.15 2.05 0.02
CA THR A 50 9.21 1.39 -0.75
C THR A 50 9.88 2.43 -1.64
N ILE A 51 11.15 2.73 -1.39
CA ILE A 51 11.81 3.89 -1.99
C ILE A 51 13.01 3.44 -2.81
N ASP A 52 12.98 3.74 -4.09
CA ASP A 52 14.14 3.69 -4.95
C ASP A 52 15.21 4.70 -4.49
N VAL A 53 16.43 4.20 -4.29
CA VAL A 53 17.57 4.98 -3.81
C VAL A 53 18.75 4.91 -4.78
N SER A 54 18.47 4.53 -6.03
CA SER A 54 19.45 4.53 -7.10
C SER A 54 20.03 5.94 -7.33
N GLY A 55 21.16 5.99 -8.01
CA GLY A 55 21.83 7.26 -8.31
C GLY A 55 21.05 8.16 -9.27
N SER A 56 20.07 7.62 -10.03
CA SER A 56 19.19 8.44 -10.88
C SER A 56 18.17 9.22 -10.05
N MET A 57 17.82 8.72 -8.86
CA MET A 57 16.94 9.37 -7.88
C MET A 57 17.65 10.42 -7.00
N ASP A 58 18.92 10.78 -7.25
CA ASP A 58 19.70 11.62 -6.31
C ASP A 58 19.07 12.99 -6.03
N ASP A 59 18.44 13.62 -7.04
CA ASP A 59 17.79 14.93 -6.91
C ASP A 59 16.41 14.81 -6.22
N GLU A 60 15.73 13.68 -6.44
CA GLU A 60 14.39 13.32 -5.99
C GLU A 60 14.38 12.85 -4.54
N GLN A 61 15.42 12.11 -4.14
CA GLN A 61 15.50 11.43 -2.85
C GLN A 61 15.28 12.39 -1.68
N ASP A 62 15.80 13.62 -1.74
CA ASP A 62 15.62 14.58 -0.65
C ASP A 62 14.19 15.14 -0.58
N GLN A 63 13.51 15.28 -1.72
CA GLN A 63 12.09 15.66 -1.75
C GLN A 63 11.18 14.50 -1.34
N VAL A 64 11.44 13.29 -1.84
CA VAL A 64 10.71 12.07 -1.46
C VAL A 64 10.83 11.83 0.04
N ARG A 65 12.05 11.91 0.61
CA ARG A 65 12.26 11.78 2.07
C ARG A 65 11.45 12.79 2.86
N ARG A 66 11.51 14.08 2.49
CA ARG A 66 10.74 15.14 3.16
C ARG A 66 9.25 14.90 3.04
N GLY A 67 8.76 14.60 1.84
CA GLY A 67 7.35 14.31 1.59
C GLY A 67 6.84 13.13 2.42
N VAL A 68 7.61 12.04 2.49
CA VAL A 68 7.29 10.86 3.31
C VAL A 68 7.24 11.20 4.80
N VAL A 69 8.22 11.95 5.32
CA VAL A 69 8.25 12.36 6.73
C VAL A 69 7.08 13.29 7.05
N ASP A 70 6.87 14.33 6.25
CA ASP A 70 5.79 15.30 6.45
C ASP A 70 4.42 14.63 6.40
N PHE A 71 4.23 13.68 5.47
CA PHE A 71 3.00 12.92 5.34
C PHE A 71 2.78 12.00 6.54
N ALA A 72 3.79 11.24 6.97
CA ALA A 72 3.69 10.37 8.14
C ALA A 72 3.34 11.17 9.42
N GLN A 73 4.01 12.30 9.64
CA GLN A 73 3.75 13.20 10.77
C GLN A 73 2.34 13.79 10.70
N GLU A 74 1.87 14.16 9.52
CA GLU A 74 0.50 14.65 9.33
C GLU A 74 -0.53 13.58 9.72
N LEU A 75 -0.37 12.35 9.25
CA LEU A 75 -1.29 11.25 9.56
C LEU A 75 -1.37 10.99 11.07
N GLU A 76 -0.22 10.95 11.77
CA GLU A 76 -0.20 10.83 13.24
C GLU A 76 -0.86 12.03 13.92
N SER A 77 -0.58 13.26 13.46
CA SER A 77 -1.14 14.49 14.05
C SER A 77 -2.67 14.57 13.94
N LYS A 78 -3.25 13.90 12.94
CA LYS A 78 -4.70 13.77 12.77
C LYS A 78 -5.32 12.71 13.69
N GLY A 79 -4.52 12.03 14.51
CA GLY A 79 -4.95 10.98 15.42
C GLY A 79 -5.30 9.67 14.70
N LEU A 80 -4.77 9.47 13.48
CA LEU A 80 -4.99 8.23 12.75
C LEU A 80 -4.18 7.08 13.37
N ASN A 81 -4.75 5.88 13.36
CA ASN A 81 -4.14 4.67 13.91
C ASN A 81 -3.15 4.03 12.91
N VAL A 82 -2.14 4.80 12.51
CA VAL A 82 -1.16 4.41 11.51
C VAL A 82 0.19 4.10 12.17
N ARG A 83 0.92 3.13 11.60
CA ARG A 83 2.34 2.93 11.86
C ARG A 83 3.07 2.72 10.55
N PHE A 84 4.35 3.06 10.52
CA PHE A 84 5.12 3.21 9.30
C PHE A 84 6.29 2.25 9.26
N GLY A 85 6.42 1.54 8.14
CA GLY A 85 7.60 0.78 7.77
C GLY A 85 8.24 1.36 6.52
N LEU A 86 9.46 0.91 6.22
CA LEU A 86 10.23 1.38 5.07
C LEU A 86 11.12 0.26 4.52
N VAL A 87 11.22 0.17 3.20
CA VAL A 87 12.24 -0.59 2.49
C VAL A 87 12.84 0.29 1.41
N THR A 88 14.17 0.30 1.26
CA THR A 88 14.85 1.05 0.19
C THR A 88 15.57 0.10 -0.77
N TYR A 89 15.58 0.38 -2.07
CA TYR A 89 16.16 -0.52 -3.08
C TYR A 89 16.91 0.21 -4.21
N GLU A 90 17.86 -0.47 -4.88
CA GLU A 90 18.50 -0.05 -6.16
C GLU A 90 18.97 -1.29 -6.97
N GLY A 91 18.25 -2.41 -6.84
CA GLY A 91 18.63 -3.74 -7.31
C GLY A 91 18.89 -4.74 -6.18
N ASP A 92 19.46 -4.31 -5.07
CA ASP A 92 19.39 -5.00 -3.77
C ASP A 92 18.67 -4.14 -2.74
N LEU A 93 18.21 -4.75 -1.65
CA LEU A 93 17.58 -3.99 -0.57
C LEU A 93 18.68 -3.33 0.26
N LYS A 94 18.69 -1.99 0.28
CA LYS A 94 19.72 -1.19 0.95
C LYS A 94 19.46 -0.94 2.42
N GLY A 95 18.21 -1.06 2.82
CA GLY A 95 17.76 -0.72 4.14
C GLY A 95 16.31 -1.12 4.37
N SER A 96 16.00 -1.41 5.62
CA SER A 96 14.64 -1.69 6.04
C SER A 96 14.42 -1.28 7.49
N LEU A 97 13.26 -0.69 7.72
CA LEU A 97 12.72 -0.33 9.02
C LEU A 97 11.35 -1.01 9.14
N ASP A 98 11.21 -1.86 10.16
CA ASP A 98 9.91 -2.43 10.52
C ASP A 98 8.99 -1.35 11.14
N PHE A 99 7.75 -1.68 11.44
CA PHE A 99 6.76 -0.70 11.86
C PHE A 99 7.14 0.08 13.12
N GLY A 100 7.07 1.41 13.00
CA GLY A 100 7.24 2.36 14.09
C GLY A 100 6.42 3.63 13.88
N THR A 101 6.75 4.66 14.66
CA THR A 101 6.18 6.00 14.61
C THR A 101 6.73 6.84 13.45
N ALA A 102 6.09 7.95 13.12
CA ALA A 102 6.60 8.91 12.14
C ALA A 102 7.95 9.49 12.58
N GLN A 103 8.19 9.61 13.89
CA GLN A 103 9.49 10.04 14.42
C GLN A 103 10.58 9.00 14.15
N GLU A 104 10.32 7.72 14.39
CA GLU A 104 11.29 6.64 14.11
C GLU A 104 11.58 6.51 12.60
N LEU A 105 10.56 6.67 11.76
CA LEU A 105 10.72 6.77 10.31
C LEU A 105 11.60 7.97 9.91
N SER A 106 11.33 9.14 10.49
CA SER A 106 12.11 10.37 10.24
C SER A 106 13.58 10.20 10.66
N ASP A 107 13.82 9.65 11.85
CA ASP A 107 15.15 9.40 12.38
C ASP A 107 15.92 8.43 11.47
N TYR A 108 15.25 7.38 11.00
CA TYR A 108 15.85 6.42 10.07
C TYR A 108 16.19 7.05 8.72
N LEU A 109 15.27 7.80 8.11
CA LEU A 109 15.49 8.45 6.81
C LEU A 109 16.59 9.53 6.88
N ASN A 110 16.66 10.29 7.98
CA ASN A 110 17.71 11.27 8.23
C ASN A 110 19.07 10.59 8.52
N GLY A 111 19.06 9.43 9.19
CA GLY A 111 20.23 8.60 9.45
C GLY A 111 20.72 7.79 8.24
N TYR A 112 19.91 7.66 7.19
CA TYR A 112 20.15 6.80 6.02
C TYR A 112 21.49 7.09 5.33
N ARG A 113 21.89 8.36 5.22
CA ARG A 113 23.15 8.79 4.60
C ARG A 113 24.38 8.64 5.52
N SER A 114 24.19 8.25 6.79
CA SER A 114 25.32 8.04 7.71
C SER A 114 25.99 6.69 7.46
N SER A 115 27.33 6.68 7.43
CA SER A 115 28.17 5.47 7.32
C SER A 115 28.12 4.55 8.54
N TYR A 116 27.36 4.93 9.58
CA TYR A 116 27.26 4.26 10.87
C TYR A 116 25.81 3.84 11.16
N ARG A 117 25.23 3.01 10.29
CA ARG A 117 23.94 2.39 10.61
C ARG A 117 24.11 1.38 11.74
N ASN A 118 23.38 1.60 12.83
CA ASN A 118 23.17 0.57 13.83
C ASN A 118 22.27 -0.48 13.18
N ARG A 119 22.84 -1.63 12.81
CA ARG A 119 22.19 -2.61 11.95
C ARG A 119 21.10 -3.32 12.75
N SER A 120 19.86 -2.84 12.63
CA SER A 120 18.71 -3.56 13.18
C SER A 120 18.65 -4.96 12.56
N PRO A 121 18.05 -5.96 13.25
CA PRO A 121 17.85 -7.28 12.67
C PRO A 121 17.15 -7.24 11.31
N MET A 122 16.19 -6.33 11.14
CA MET A 122 15.46 -6.14 9.87
C MET A 122 16.38 -5.61 8.76
N GLU A 123 17.28 -4.68 9.07
CA GLU A 123 18.25 -4.16 8.12
C GLU A 123 19.27 -5.23 7.69
N ILE A 124 19.65 -6.13 8.60
CA ILE A 124 20.50 -7.28 8.29
C ILE A 124 19.75 -8.26 7.38
N LEU A 125 18.48 -8.53 7.68
CA LEU A 125 17.65 -9.43 6.89
C LEU A 125 17.47 -8.91 5.46
N ALA A 126 17.14 -7.63 5.29
CA ALA A 126 16.98 -7.00 3.99
C ALA A 126 18.23 -7.14 3.11
N ARG A 127 19.42 -6.83 3.66
CA ARG A 127 20.69 -6.96 2.92
C ARG A 127 21.06 -8.38 2.53
N ASN A 128 20.49 -9.37 3.23
CA ASN A 128 20.70 -10.79 2.93
C ASN A 128 19.56 -11.40 2.11
N ALA A 129 18.53 -10.62 1.75
CA ALA A 129 17.35 -11.10 1.02
C ALA A 129 17.65 -11.46 -0.46
N GLY A 130 18.86 -11.13 -0.93
CA GLY A 130 19.28 -11.33 -2.32
C GLY A 130 19.27 -10.03 -3.11
N LYS A 131 19.25 -10.15 -4.44
CA LYS A 131 19.28 -9.03 -5.36
C LYS A 131 18.56 -9.35 -6.68
N THR A 132 17.97 -8.33 -7.27
CA THR A 132 17.55 -8.25 -8.67
C THR A 132 18.69 -7.62 -9.51
N LYS A 133 18.63 -7.72 -10.84
CA LYS A 133 19.66 -7.09 -11.68
C LYS A 133 19.48 -5.58 -11.87
N GLY A 134 18.27 -5.07 -11.67
CA GLY A 134 17.93 -3.65 -11.73
C GLY A 134 16.83 -3.30 -10.73
N GLU A 135 16.38 -2.05 -10.75
CA GLU A 135 15.42 -1.50 -9.80
C GLU A 135 14.07 -2.22 -9.85
N ASN A 136 13.62 -2.76 -8.71
CA ASN A 136 12.42 -3.60 -8.65
C ASN A 136 11.64 -3.32 -7.36
N GLY A 137 10.63 -2.44 -7.46
CA GLY A 137 9.76 -2.09 -6.34
C GLY A 137 8.99 -3.30 -5.80
N MET A 138 8.61 -4.26 -6.65
CA MET A 138 7.91 -5.46 -6.20
C MET A 138 8.78 -6.37 -5.32
N PHE A 139 10.10 -6.38 -5.49
CA PHE A 139 11.00 -7.09 -4.59
C PHE A 139 10.99 -6.48 -3.19
N ALA A 140 11.00 -5.14 -3.11
CA ALA A 140 10.89 -4.43 -1.83
C ALA A 140 9.52 -4.63 -1.16
N ILE A 141 8.43 -4.58 -1.94
CA ILE A 141 7.06 -4.83 -1.46
C ILE A 141 6.93 -6.26 -0.94
N ALA A 142 7.38 -7.26 -1.71
CA ALA A 142 7.32 -8.66 -1.31
C ALA A 142 8.15 -8.96 -0.06
N PHE A 143 9.32 -8.32 0.07
CA PHE A 143 10.13 -8.42 1.28
C PHE A 143 9.38 -7.91 2.52
N ALA A 144 8.84 -6.69 2.45
CA ALA A 144 8.10 -6.12 3.57
C ALA A 144 6.84 -6.94 3.88
N HIS A 145 6.07 -7.34 2.87
CA HIS A 145 4.87 -8.17 3.03
C HIS A 145 5.17 -9.47 3.79
N HIS A 146 6.30 -10.11 3.51
CA HIS A 146 6.65 -11.39 4.13
C HIS A 146 7.29 -11.27 5.52
N HIS A 147 7.99 -10.16 5.80
CA HIS A 147 8.86 -10.07 6.97
C HIS A 147 8.44 -9.04 8.03
N PHE A 148 7.57 -8.09 7.70
CA PHE A 148 7.17 -7.07 8.66
C PHE A 148 6.11 -7.61 9.64
N ASN A 149 6.12 -7.07 10.85
CA ASN A 149 5.25 -7.52 11.92
C ASN A 149 3.88 -6.84 11.85
N TYR A 150 3.07 -7.18 10.83
CA TYR A 150 1.72 -6.63 10.61
C TYR A 150 0.75 -6.88 11.79
N ARG A 151 -0.22 -5.98 11.97
CA ARG A 151 -1.34 -6.13 12.90
C ARG A 151 -2.40 -6.95 12.19
N ASP A 152 -3.01 -7.89 12.90
CA ASP A 152 -3.97 -8.83 12.32
C ASP A 152 -5.20 -8.11 11.70
N ASP A 153 -5.58 -6.96 12.27
CA ASP A 153 -6.73 -6.15 11.84
C ASP A 153 -6.36 -4.94 10.96
N ALA A 154 -5.08 -4.76 10.63
CA ALA A 154 -4.65 -3.58 9.88
C ALA A 154 -4.82 -3.70 8.36
N GLN A 155 -5.18 -2.59 7.73
CA GLN A 155 -5.02 -2.46 6.28
C GLN A 155 -3.53 -2.32 5.94
N LYS A 156 -3.06 -3.12 4.99
CA LYS A 156 -1.67 -3.11 4.52
C LYS A 156 -1.56 -2.21 3.31
N VAL A 157 -0.97 -1.02 3.50
CA VAL A 157 -0.84 0.00 2.45
C VAL A 157 0.63 0.13 2.08
N PHE A 158 0.94 0.07 0.80
CA PHE A 158 2.27 0.34 0.27
C PHE A 158 2.25 1.62 -0.54
N VAL A 159 3.33 2.40 -0.45
CA VAL A 159 3.58 3.53 -1.34
C VAL A 159 4.97 3.37 -1.94
N ASN A 160 5.02 3.06 -3.23
CA ASN A 160 6.25 2.83 -3.98
C ASN A 160 6.71 4.10 -4.69
N PHE A 161 7.98 4.46 -4.57
CA PHE A 161 8.62 5.61 -5.21
C PHE A 161 9.74 5.15 -6.13
N THR A 162 9.73 5.56 -7.40
CA THR A 162 10.78 5.23 -8.39
C THR A 162 10.75 6.16 -9.59
N ASP A 163 11.89 6.36 -10.25
CA ASP A 163 11.98 6.97 -11.57
C ASP A 163 12.14 5.92 -12.69
N GLU A 164 12.16 4.64 -12.35
CA GLU A 164 12.45 3.55 -13.27
C GLU A 164 11.30 2.53 -13.44
N PRO A 165 11.34 1.71 -14.50
CA PRO A 165 10.49 0.53 -14.62
C PRO A 165 10.68 -0.45 -13.46
N ASN A 166 9.68 -1.28 -13.19
CA ASN A 166 9.90 -2.48 -12.38
C ASN A 166 10.71 -3.50 -13.21
N GLN A 167 12.01 -3.56 -12.97
CA GLN A 167 12.95 -4.40 -13.72
C GLN A 167 13.00 -5.82 -13.19
N ILE A 168 12.56 -6.80 -13.97
CA ILE A 168 12.45 -8.20 -13.51
C ILE A 168 13.62 -9.08 -13.95
N GLU A 169 14.64 -8.53 -14.59
CA GLU A 169 15.77 -9.32 -15.06
C GLU A 169 16.51 -9.99 -13.89
N GLY A 170 16.64 -11.33 -13.94
CA GLY A 170 17.19 -12.11 -12.83
C GLY A 170 16.25 -12.27 -11.63
N ALA A 171 15.01 -11.77 -11.74
CA ALA A 171 14.04 -11.65 -10.65
C ALA A 171 12.60 -11.91 -11.14
N TYR A 172 12.41 -12.90 -12.02
CA TYR A 172 11.17 -13.14 -12.77
C TYR A 172 9.91 -13.46 -11.93
N HIS A 173 10.05 -13.58 -10.60
CA HIS A 173 8.93 -13.77 -9.68
C HIS A 173 8.43 -12.46 -9.05
N TYR A 174 9.21 -11.38 -9.13
CA TYR A 174 8.87 -10.05 -8.60
C TYR A 174 8.34 -9.15 -9.72
N THR A 175 7.30 -9.61 -10.40
CA THR A 175 6.60 -8.85 -11.44
C THR A 175 5.52 -7.98 -10.84
N THR A 176 5.08 -6.94 -11.55
CA THR A 176 3.92 -6.10 -11.15
C THR A 176 2.66 -6.92 -10.93
N GLN A 177 2.49 -8.04 -11.67
CA GLN A 177 1.40 -8.99 -11.50
C GLN A 177 1.37 -9.67 -10.12
N LEU A 178 2.49 -9.73 -9.39
CA LEU A 178 2.49 -10.23 -8.02
C LEU A 178 1.58 -9.37 -7.13
N ALA A 179 1.45 -8.07 -7.38
CA ALA A 179 0.51 -7.21 -6.65
C ALA A 179 -0.96 -7.65 -6.83
N CYS A 180 -1.32 -8.22 -7.98
CA CYS A 180 -2.66 -8.78 -8.22
C CYS A 180 -2.91 -10.07 -7.41
N GLN A 181 -1.84 -10.77 -7.00
CA GLN A 181 -1.93 -12.03 -6.25
C GLN A 181 -1.96 -11.79 -4.74
N LEU A 182 -1.39 -10.66 -4.29
CA LEU A 182 -1.43 -10.22 -2.90
C LEU A 182 -2.76 -9.51 -2.63
N THR A 183 -3.79 -10.28 -2.31
CA THR A 183 -5.16 -9.78 -2.14
C THR A 183 -5.39 -8.98 -0.85
N ASP A 184 -4.41 -8.98 0.06
CA ASP A 184 -4.48 -8.32 1.36
C ASP A 184 -3.82 -6.94 1.40
N ILE A 185 -3.26 -6.46 0.28
CA ILE A 185 -2.53 -5.18 0.18
C ILE A 185 -3.20 -4.19 -0.79
N SER A 186 -2.86 -2.91 -0.64
CA SER A 186 -3.03 -1.89 -1.68
C SER A 186 -1.70 -1.17 -1.93
N VAL A 187 -1.28 -1.05 -3.18
CA VAL A 187 -0.02 -0.40 -3.57
C VAL A 187 -0.33 0.90 -4.31
N HIS A 188 0.14 2.03 -3.80
CA HIS A 188 0.14 3.30 -4.52
C HIS A 188 1.53 3.52 -5.13
N THR A 189 1.61 3.97 -6.37
CA THR A 189 2.88 4.20 -7.05
C THR A 189 3.07 5.68 -7.33
N VAL A 190 4.12 6.28 -6.79
CA VAL A 190 4.61 7.61 -7.14
C VAL A 190 5.81 7.44 -8.06
N TRP A 191 5.81 8.09 -9.22
CA TRP A 191 6.88 7.89 -10.19
C TRP A 191 7.23 9.13 -11.01
N SER A 192 8.49 9.28 -11.43
CA SER A 192 9.00 10.52 -12.05
C SER A 192 9.73 10.35 -13.40
N GLY A 193 9.84 9.12 -13.91
CA GLY A 193 10.66 8.75 -15.08
C GLY A 193 10.17 9.15 -16.47
N GLY A 194 9.03 9.84 -16.60
CA GLY A 194 8.39 10.15 -17.90
C GLY A 194 8.12 8.92 -18.79
N HIS A 195 7.96 9.11 -20.10
CA HIS A 195 7.76 7.98 -21.02
C HIS A 195 9.07 7.18 -21.21
N PHE A 196 9.27 6.13 -20.40
CA PHE A 196 10.24 5.09 -20.71
C PHE A 196 9.85 4.48 -22.07
N ASN A 197 10.74 4.60 -23.07
CA ASN A 197 10.39 4.27 -24.45
C ASN A 197 10.37 2.75 -24.73
N ASP A 198 10.91 1.94 -23.82
CA ASP A 198 11.15 0.50 -24.00
C ASP A 198 10.43 -0.35 -22.94
N TRP A 199 9.14 -0.08 -22.70
CA TRP A 199 8.29 -0.98 -21.91
C TRP A 199 8.32 -2.39 -22.51
N SER A 200 8.61 -3.40 -21.68
CA SER A 200 8.77 -4.76 -22.16
C SER A 200 8.44 -5.77 -21.06
N ARG A 201 8.48 -7.06 -21.41
CA ARG A 201 8.32 -8.14 -20.43
C ARG A 201 9.39 -8.13 -19.32
N ILE A 202 10.49 -7.39 -19.48
CA ILE A 202 11.54 -7.28 -18.46
C ILE A 202 11.65 -5.88 -17.82
N TYR A 203 10.94 -4.90 -18.39
CA TYR A 203 10.85 -3.51 -17.92
C TYR A 203 9.37 -3.16 -17.81
N GLU A 204 8.76 -3.55 -16.69
CA GLU A 204 7.32 -3.42 -16.46
C GLU A 204 6.98 -2.02 -15.98
N ARG A 205 5.76 -1.57 -16.27
CA ARG A 205 5.29 -0.24 -15.86
C ARG A 205 5.07 -0.24 -14.35
N PRO A 206 5.72 0.63 -13.57
CA PRO A 206 5.67 0.54 -12.12
C PRO A 206 4.28 0.83 -11.55
N TRP A 207 3.44 1.58 -12.27
CA TRP A 207 2.05 1.85 -11.88
C TRP A 207 1.10 0.65 -12.05
N GLU A 208 1.49 -0.39 -12.78
CA GLU A 208 0.67 -1.61 -12.89
C GLU A 208 0.49 -2.31 -11.54
N MET A 209 1.40 -2.09 -10.58
CA MET A 209 1.23 -2.53 -9.19
C MET A 209 -0.01 -1.88 -8.56
N SER A 210 -0.25 -0.61 -8.86
CA SER A 210 -1.42 0.14 -8.38
C SER A 210 -2.70 -0.34 -9.04
N ASP A 211 -2.69 -0.51 -10.37
CA ASP A 211 -3.84 -1.05 -11.10
C ASP A 211 -4.24 -2.44 -10.56
N CYS A 212 -3.25 -3.28 -10.22
CA CYS A 212 -3.45 -4.62 -9.68
C CYS A 212 -4.06 -4.68 -8.27
N SER A 213 -3.80 -3.67 -7.44
CA SER A 213 -4.07 -3.71 -5.99
C SER A 213 -5.05 -2.64 -5.54
N ASN A 214 -5.83 -2.09 -6.47
CA ASN A 214 -6.78 -1.00 -6.23
C ASN A 214 -6.14 0.23 -5.57
N GLY A 215 -4.88 0.51 -5.93
CA GLY A 215 -4.18 1.71 -5.52
C GLY A 215 -4.26 2.81 -6.56
N VAL A 216 -3.50 3.87 -6.34
CA VAL A 216 -3.46 5.05 -7.21
C VAL A 216 -2.02 5.29 -7.63
N ALA A 217 -1.85 5.57 -8.93
CA ALA A 217 -0.60 6.01 -9.49
C ALA A 217 -0.56 7.53 -9.61
N MET A 218 0.57 8.12 -9.26
CA MET A 218 0.86 9.55 -9.34
C MET A 218 2.16 9.74 -10.11
N GLU A 219 2.08 10.42 -11.23
CA GLU A 219 3.27 10.92 -11.93
C GLU A 219 3.65 12.27 -11.34
N VAL A 220 4.92 12.42 -10.98
CA VAL A 220 5.51 13.68 -10.51
C VAL A 220 6.60 14.13 -11.48
N ARG A 221 7.03 15.38 -11.37
CA ARG A 221 8.18 15.88 -12.12
C ARG A 221 9.42 15.07 -11.78
N SER A 222 10.39 15.04 -12.71
CA SER A 222 11.64 14.31 -12.53
C SER A 222 12.22 14.61 -11.14
N ASP A 223 12.44 15.89 -10.81
CA ASP A 223 12.97 16.38 -9.52
C ASP A 223 12.03 16.24 -8.29
N ALA A 224 10.87 15.60 -8.44
CA ALA A 224 9.81 15.47 -7.44
C ALA A 224 9.39 16.80 -6.77
N SER A 225 9.59 17.94 -7.45
CA SER A 225 9.30 19.28 -6.89
C SER A 225 7.81 19.55 -6.67
N ASP A 226 6.95 18.79 -7.34
CA ASP A 226 5.49 18.83 -7.22
C ASP A 226 4.92 17.64 -6.44
N LEU A 227 5.76 16.86 -5.75
CA LEU A 227 5.31 15.74 -4.92
C LEU A 227 4.34 16.21 -3.83
N ASN A 228 3.10 15.72 -3.89
CA ASN A 228 2.08 15.98 -2.89
C ASN A 228 1.32 14.71 -2.51
N LEU A 229 1.80 13.99 -1.49
CA LEU A 229 1.19 12.74 -1.03
C LEU A 229 -0.26 12.88 -0.52
N ARG A 230 -0.75 14.11 -0.33
CA ARG A 230 -2.16 14.38 0.05
C ARG A 230 -3.13 14.11 -1.10
N GLU A 231 -2.64 14.05 -2.33
CA GLU A 231 -3.45 13.69 -3.49
C GLU A 231 -3.67 12.18 -3.61
N LEU A 232 -2.91 11.36 -2.86
CA LEU A 232 -3.26 9.95 -2.71
C LEU A 232 -4.51 9.84 -1.82
N PRO A 233 -5.49 8.98 -2.16
CA PRO A 233 -6.76 8.87 -1.43
C PRO A 233 -6.64 8.22 -0.05
N ILE A 234 -5.43 8.08 0.50
CA ILE A 234 -5.16 7.32 1.73
C ILE A 234 -5.87 7.96 2.93
N VAL A 235 -5.73 9.28 3.13
CA VAL A 235 -6.38 9.97 4.25
C VAL A 235 -7.89 9.81 4.15
N GLN A 236 -8.45 10.05 2.96
CA GLN A 236 -9.89 9.98 2.73
C GLN A 236 -10.41 8.57 3.00
N VAL A 237 -9.73 7.54 2.49
CA VAL A 237 -10.07 6.14 2.77
C VAL A 237 -10.05 5.88 4.29
N MET A 238 -9.01 6.32 5.00
CA MET A 238 -8.91 6.11 6.45
C MET A 238 -10.00 6.85 7.25
N THR A 239 -10.40 8.05 6.84
CA THR A 239 -11.39 8.86 7.57
C THR A 239 -12.84 8.56 7.19
N SER A 240 -13.07 8.02 5.99
CA SER A 240 -14.41 7.72 5.45
C SER A 240 -14.74 6.23 5.43
N SER A 241 -13.83 5.37 5.89
CA SER A 241 -14.08 3.94 6.04
C SER A 241 -15.16 3.63 7.07
N VAL A 242 -15.74 2.44 6.95
CA VAL A 242 -16.63 1.85 7.95
C VAL A 242 -16.14 0.44 8.29
N LEU A 243 -16.35 0.02 9.53
CA LEU A 243 -16.21 -1.39 9.92
C LEU A 243 -17.55 -2.08 9.70
N VAL A 244 -17.56 -3.19 8.98
CA VAL A 244 -18.74 -4.00 8.71
C VAL A 244 -18.58 -5.34 9.43
N GLU A 245 -19.33 -5.53 10.51
CA GLU A 245 -19.33 -6.77 11.29
C GLU A 245 -20.55 -7.60 10.89
N CYS A 246 -20.34 -8.74 10.24
CA CYS A 246 -21.42 -9.64 9.84
C CYS A 246 -21.38 -10.95 10.63
N ALA A 247 -22.55 -11.52 10.92
CA ALA A 247 -22.62 -12.81 11.58
C ALA A 247 -22.73 -13.94 10.55
N SER A 248 -21.62 -14.65 10.30
CA SER A 248 -21.61 -15.86 9.48
C SER A 248 -22.53 -16.94 10.06
N ARG A 249 -23.20 -17.70 9.20
CA ARG A 249 -24.01 -18.84 9.64
C ARG A 249 -23.16 -20.07 9.95
N ASN A 250 -21.95 -20.15 9.41
CA ASN A 250 -21.08 -21.30 9.57
C ASN A 250 -19.59 -20.92 9.57
N PRO A 251 -19.09 -20.26 10.61
CA PRO A 251 -17.76 -19.65 10.59
C PRO A 251 -16.57 -20.62 10.50
N ASN A 252 -16.82 -21.93 10.52
CA ASN A 252 -15.78 -22.96 10.41
C ASN A 252 -15.63 -23.52 8.99
N GLN A 253 -16.26 -22.90 7.99
CA GLN A 253 -16.14 -23.27 6.58
C GLN A 253 -15.51 -22.15 5.77
N SER A 254 -15.04 -22.52 4.58
CA SER A 254 -14.59 -21.59 3.57
C SER A 254 -15.80 -21.03 2.84
N HIS A 255 -15.83 -19.71 2.62
CA HIS A 255 -16.96 -19.01 2.05
C HIS A 255 -16.58 -18.14 0.86
N THR A 256 -17.55 -17.87 -0.01
CA THR A 256 -17.48 -16.74 -0.94
C THR A 256 -18.27 -15.57 -0.36
N VAL A 257 -17.58 -14.47 -0.10
CA VAL A 257 -18.17 -13.24 0.45
C VAL A 257 -18.23 -12.18 -0.64
N THR A 258 -19.42 -11.67 -0.93
CA THR A 258 -19.62 -10.56 -1.87
C THR A 258 -20.11 -9.34 -1.12
N ILE A 259 -19.44 -8.21 -1.32
CA ILE A 259 -19.82 -6.91 -0.78
C ILE A 259 -20.26 -6.03 -1.94
N THR A 260 -21.48 -5.54 -1.87
CA THR A 260 -22.07 -4.62 -2.85
C THR A 260 -22.43 -3.31 -2.16
N VAL A 261 -21.91 -2.21 -2.68
CA VAL A 261 -22.32 -0.85 -2.32
C VAL A 261 -23.16 -0.32 -3.47
N GLN A 262 -24.42 0.00 -3.19
CA GLN A 262 -25.27 0.69 -4.15
C GLN A 262 -25.31 2.18 -3.86
N ASP A 263 -24.93 2.99 -4.84
CA ASP A 263 -25.02 4.44 -4.80
C ASP A 263 -25.87 4.97 -5.95
N ILE A 264 -26.41 6.18 -5.81
CA ILE A 264 -27.25 6.82 -6.83
C ILE A 264 -26.50 7.06 -8.14
N ASN A 265 -25.16 7.11 -8.10
CA ASN A 265 -24.31 7.40 -9.25
C ASN A 265 -23.59 6.17 -9.83
N ALA A 266 -23.27 5.16 -9.00
CA ALA A 266 -22.64 3.91 -9.44
C ALA A 266 -22.75 2.81 -8.38
N ASP A 267 -22.97 1.58 -8.81
CA ASP A 267 -22.87 0.40 -7.95
C ASP A 267 -21.43 -0.14 -7.98
N GLY A 268 -20.89 -0.50 -6.82
CA GLY A 268 -19.59 -1.15 -6.68
C GLY A 268 -19.74 -2.53 -6.04
N THR A 269 -19.14 -3.57 -6.63
CA THR A 269 -19.14 -4.93 -6.07
C THR A 269 -17.71 -5.46 -5.97
N VAL A 270 -17.38 -6.06 -4.83
CA VAL A 270 -16.15 -6.83 -4.62
C VAL A 270 -16.49 -8.22 -4.09
N THR A 271 -15.82 -9.24 -4.60
CA THR A 271 -16.01 -10.65 -4.19
C THR A 271 -14.71 -11.24 -3.69
N TYR A 272 -14.77 -11.86 -2.51
CA TYR A 272 -13.70 -12.61 -1.89
C TYR A 272 -14.06 -14.09 -1.93
N GLU A 273 -13.25 -14.90 -2.60
CA GLU A 273 -13.45 -16.34 -2.70
C GLU A 273 -12.54 -17.09 -1.71
N ASN A 274 -12.99 -18.27 -1.28
CA ASN A 274 -12.25 -19.17 -0.39
C ASN A 274 -11.85 -18.53 0.95
N LEU A 275 -12.68 -17.64 1.47
CA LEU A 275 -12.41 -16.91 2.69
C LEU A 275 -12.66 -17.81 3.90
N ILE A 276 -11.61 -18.03 4.70
CA ILE A 276 -11.68 -18.74 5.97
C ILE A 276 -11.59 -17.67 7.06
N TYR A 277 -12.59 -17.62 7.93
CA TYR A 277 -12.55 -16.68 9.05
C TYR A 277 -11.49 -17.13 10.06
N GLU A 278 -10.52 -16.24 10.33
CA GLU A 278 -9.57 -16.46 11.41
C GLU A 278 -10.29 -16.32 12.76
N LYS A 279 -9.87 -17.13 13.74
CA LYS A 279 -10.46 -17.17 15.09
C LYS A 279 -9.82 -16.17 16.03
#